data_AF-A0A383VPM2-F1
#
_entry.id   AF-A0A383VPM2-F1
#
_cell.length_a   1.000
_cell.length_b   1.000
_cell.length_c   1.000
_cell.angle_alpha   90.00
_cell.angle_beta   90.00
_cell.angle_gamma   90.00
#
_symmetry.space_group_name_H-M   'P 1'
#
loop_
_entity.id
_entity.type
_entity.pdbx_description
1 polymer ?
#
loop_
_entity_poly.entity_id
_entity_poly.type
_entity_poly.pdbx_seq_one_letter_code
_entity_poly.pdbx_strand_id
1 'polypeptide(L)'
;MTAAKNRIKGSMCICGVAGGANYDWFPVKMGVRGSTSVKDFTRKSYAIKVGKANSSASSKVAFLGMPKAKSWVLYAPEGDTAIVRNWLAYSLWRQTGRWGPRTEWAELFVIPSQTASLADPQAYYGLFMGSEKIWHGKHRIDITKYDASKGITGGIIFRNEHGKAKDVPQVLTLATSQVLLLDYPRKNVSDATLNYLTSYFNSFEKQLLAPGLGNYSDYVTPESLVDFFLAAEVIKSANDGYRGSTYFWKDADSACIVANTTTSRGPAVAAAAGPATEHPASTAVHPASSPAGTTTMPGNTTTAAESAADAVEDYCSAGRARVVMGPVWDAAKAMGLCCGFPVEGYQAGGASNGSSGGSAISPEGWLFNICAEPHRCKIDPLNGLAQWYLALWRSAAFRAQALARYQQLRNSSWSDSWYTNEIDTQVARVNAATARNFARWGATFAADKVQFTPGLQGVAAWNASVVDLRTWVVARLHWLDAALAKEAPVAVAKPDVAPAAAAAAVETAAAPAITAQGR
;
A
#
# COMPACT_ATOMS: atom_id res chain seq x y z
N MET A 1 22.30 -4.53 -17.29
CA MET A 1 21.66 -5.82 -17.68
C MET A 1 20.21 -5.82 -17.23
N THR A 2 19.27 -6.08 -18.15
CA THR A 2 17.83 -6.06 -17.89
C THR A 2 17.44 -7.27 -17.03
N ALA A 3 16.80 -7.02 -15.89
CA ALA A 3 16.32 -8.04 -14.95
C ALA A 3 15.09 -8.79 -15.50
N ALA A 4 15.27 -9.54 -16.59
CA ALA A 4 14.35 -10.58 -17.04
C ALA A 4 14.96 -11.27 -18.28
N LYS A 5 15.54 -12.46 -18.10
CA LYS A 5 15.40 -13.55 -19.10
C LYS A 5 15.89 -14.91 -18.56
N ASN A 6 16.90 -14.94 -17.68
CA ASN A 6 17.41 -16.20 -17.13
C ASN A 6 16.79 -16.48 -15.76
N ARG A 7 15.71 -17.26 -15.73
CA ARG A 7 15.21 -17.85 -14.48
C ARG A 7 15.87 -19.20 -14.27
N ILE A 8 16.46 -19.39 -13.10
CA ILE A 8 17.07 -20.66 -12.71
C ILE A 8 15.94 -21.59 -12.25
N LYS A 9 15.96 -22.83 -12.76
CA LYS A 9 15.07 -23.89 -12.28
C LYS A 9 15.67 -24.47 -11.00
N GLY A 10 14.83 -24.74 -10.03
CA GLY A 10 15.23 -25.41 -8.80
C GLY A 10 14.02 -25.99 -8.10
N SER A 11 14.25 -26.45 -6.88
CA SER A 11 13.22 -26.86 -5.95
C SER A 11 13.28 -25.94 -4.73
N MET A 12 12.12 -25.70 -4.12
CA MET A 12 12.02 -24.91 -2.90
C MET A 12 11.10 -25.64 -1.94
N CYS A 13 11.50 -25.75 -0.68
CA CYS A 13 10.64 -26.13 0.42
C CYS A 13 10.46 -24.92 1.35
N ILE A 14 9.46 -24.98 2.20
CA ILE A 14 9.25 -24.02 3.28
C ILE A 14 9.32 -24.84 4.55
N CYS A 15 10.37 -24.64 5.34
CA CYS A 15 10.50 -25.29 6.62
C CYS A 15 9.37 -24.77 7.52
N GLY A 16 8.40 -25.62 7.87
CA GLY A 16 7.51 -25.32 8.98
C GLY A 16 8.31 -25.26 10.28
N VAL A 17 7.75 -24.62 11.31
CA VAL A 17 8.34 -24.53 12.66
C VAL A 17 8.57 -25.92 13.30
N ALA A 18 7.95 -26.97 12.75
CA ALA A 18 8.23 -28.36 13.07
C ALA A 18 9.35 -28.88 12.13
N GLY A 19 10.59 -28.84 12.62
CA GLY A 19 11.78 -29.37 11.95
C GLY A 19 11.75 -30.88 11.76
N GLY A 20 10.93 -31.36 10.82
CA GLY A 20 10.91 -32.76 10.37
C GLY A 20 11.74 -32.97 9.09
N ALA A 21 12.30 -34.17 8.93
CA ALA A 21 13.14 -34.57 7.79
C ALA A 21 12.42 -34.64 6.42
N ASN A 22 11.09 -34.45 6.40
CA ASN A 22 10.27 -34.51 5.19
C ASN A 22 9.90 -33.10 4.73
N TYR A 23 10.73 -32.52 3.88
CA TYR A 23 10.45 -31.25 3.22
C TYR A 23 9.54 -31.49 2.00
N ASP A 24 8.35 -30.88 1.98
CA ASP A 24 7.55 -30.82 0.76
C ASP A 24 8.23 -29.86 -0.23
N TRP A 25 9.00 -30.43 -1.15
CA TRP A 25 9.68 -29.68 -2.19
C TRP A 25 8.75 -29.40 -3.37
N PHE A 26 8.73 -28.15 -3.81
CA PHE A 26 7.98 -27.75 -4.99
C PHE A 26 8.93 -27.24 -6.08
N PRO A 27 8.73 -27.63 -7.35
CA PRO A 27 9.50 -27.09 -8.45
C PRO A 27 9.26 -25.59 -8.58
N VAL A 28 10.33 -24.81 -8.72
CA VAL A 28 10.28 -23.36 -8.89
C VAL A 28 11.18 -22.89 -10.03
N LYS A 29 10.82 -21.72 -10.57
CA LYS A 29 11.71 -20.89 -11.37
C LYS A 29 11.97 -19.61 -10.58
N MET A 30 13.21 -19.38 -10.18
CA MET A 30 13.64 -18.17 -9.48
C MET A 30 14.37 -17.25 -10.44
N GLY A 31 14.05 -15.96 -10.40
CA GLY A 31 14.77 -14.94 -11.16
C GLY A 31 15.02 -13.72 -10.32
N VAL A 32 16.18 -13.09 -10.51
CA VAL A 32 16.49 -11.80 -9.89
C VAL A 32 15.43 -10.77 -10.30
N ARG A 33 14.99 -9.95 -9.35
CA ARG A 33 14.01 -8.88 -9.57
C ARG A 33 14.50 -7.55 -9.02
N GLY A 34 13.92 -6.47 -9.54
CA GLY A 34 14.29 -5.09 -9.24
C GLY A 34 14.81 -4.39 -10.50
N SER A 35 15.04 -3.08 -10.39
CA SER A 35 15.67 -2.28 -11.44
C SER A 35 17.02 -1.77 -10.94
N THR A 36 16.99 -0.73 -10.11
CA THR A 36 18.18 -0.14 -9.47
C THR A 36 18.85 -1.13 -8.52
N SER A 37 18.08 -1.82 -7.67
CA SER A 37 18.62 -2.81 -6.73
C SER A 37 19.37 -3.98 -7.39
N VAL A 38 19.06 -4.30 -8.66
CA VAL A 38 19.81 -5.33 -9.39
C VAL A 38 21.20 -4.85 -9.78
N LYS A 39 21.36 -3.54 -10.00
CA LYS A 39 22.64 -2.92 -10.35
C LYS A 39 23.44 -2.55 -9.10
N ASP A 40 22.76 -2.02 -8.09
CA ASP A 40 23.41 -1.27 -7.00
C ASP A 40 23.63 -2.09 -5.72
N PHE A 41 22.83 -3.13 -5.48
CA PHE A 41 22.91 -3.92 -4.25
C PHE A 41 23.57 -5.26 -4.46
N THR A 42 24.34 -5.74 -3.49
CA THR A 42 25.03 -7.03 -3.59
C THR A 42 24.03 -8.19 -3.46
N ARG A 43 23.16 -8.11 -2.46
CA ARG A 43 22.09 -9.08 -2.20
C ARG A 43 20.96 -8.84 -3.19
N LYS A 44 20.57 -9.91 -3.86
CA LYS A 44 19.50 -9.84 -4.85
C LYS A 44 18.16 -10.21 -4.22
N SER A 45 17.12 -9.51 -4.64
CA SER A 45 15.74 -9.93 -4.43
C SER A 45 15.32 -10.90 -5.54
N TYR A 46 14.41 -11.83 -5.24
CA TYR A 46 13.98 -12.87 -6.16
C TYR A 46 12.47 -12.84 -6.43
N ALA A 47 12.09 -13.06 -7.68
CA ALA A 47 10.74 -13.43 -8.07
C ALA A 47 10.69 -14.95 -8.25
N ILE A 48 9.79 -15.61 -7.53
CA ILE A 48 9.56 -17.05 -7.59
C ILE A 48 8.33 -17.31 -8.44
N LYS A 49 8.41 -18.29 -9.35
CA LYS A 49 7.27 -18.85 -10.05
C LYS A 49 7.20 -20.35 -9.82
N VAL A 50 6.07 -20.80 -9.28
CA VAL A 50 5.80 -22.19 -8.97
C VAL A 50 5.55 -22.97 -10.26
N GLY A 51 6.28 -24.06 -10.42
CA GLY A 51 6.12 -25.04 -11.48
C GLY A 51 5.07 -26.09 -11.14
N LYS A 52 4.85 -27.03 -12.05
CA LYS A 52 4.12 -28.27 -11.74
C LYS A 52 5.14 -29.40 -11.66
N ALA A 53 4.98 -30.29 -10.68
CA ALA A 53 5.80 -31.52 -10.59
C ALA A 53 5.44 -32.52 -11.70
N ASN A 54 4.16 -32.59 -12.08
CA ASN A 54 3.63 -33.39 -13.18
C ASN A 54 2.37 -32.70 -13.78
N SER A 55 1.73 -33.28 -14.79
CA SER A 55 0.56 -32.69 -15.46
C SER A 55 -0.61 -32.38 -14.51
N SER A 56 -0.86 -33.27 -13.54
CA SER A 56 -1.94 -33.21 -12.56
C SER A 56 -1.64 -32.32 -11.36
N ALA A 57 -0.37 -32.00 -11.09
CA ALA A 57 0.03 -31.19 -9.94
C ALA A 57 -0.43 -29.74 -10.03
N SER A 58 -0.76 -29.15 -8.87
CA SER A 58 -1.06 -27.73 -8.74
C SER A 58 0.16 -26.88 -9.09
N SER A 59 -0.04 -25.79 -9.84
CA SER A 59 0.97 -24.74 -10.01
C SER A 59 0.81 -23.59 -9.01
N LYS A 60 0.14 -23.84 -7.89
CA LYS A 60 -0.09 -22.88 -6.80
C LYS A 60 0.19 -23.56 -5.47
N VAL A 61 1.00 -22.92 -4.62
CA VAL A 61 1.32 -23.38 -3.27
C VAL A 61 1.08 -22.24 -2.29
N ALA A 62 0.73 -22.59 -1.04
CA ALA A 62 0.76 -21.64 0.05
C ALA A 62 2.22 -21.28 0.34
N PHE A 63 2.50 -20.05 0.77
CA PHE A 63 3.87 -19.59 0.98
C PHE A 63 3.95 -18.80 2.27
N LEU A 64 4.69 -19.30 3.26
CA LEU A 64 4.85 -18.65 4.57
C LEU A 64 3.51 -18.25 5.20
N GLY A 65 2.55 -19.18 5.26
CA GLY A 65 1.18 -18.94 5.76
C GLY A 65 0.25 -18.17 4.81
N MET A 66 0.75 -17.61 3.71
CA MET A 66 -0.08 -16.87 2.76
C MET A 66 -0.84 -17.80 1.78
N PRO A 67 -2.06 -17.41 1.30
CA PRO A 67 -2.90 -18.24 0.44
C PRO A 67 -2.24 -18.71 -0.86
N LYS A 68 -2.71 -19.86 -1.37
CA LYS A 68 -2.14 -20.52 -2.55
C LYS A 68 -2.03 -19.60 -3.77
N ALA A 69 -0.81 -19.41 -4.26
CA ALA A 69 -0.56 -18.65 -5.48
C ALA A 69 0.60 -19.23 -6.31
N LYS A 70 0.68 -18.78 -7.57
CA LYS A 70 1.69 -19.23 -8.56
C LYS A 70 2.97 -18.42 -8.52
N SER A 71 2.95 -17.24 -7.88
CA SER A 71 4.08 -16.33 -7.91
C SER A 71 4.22 -15.57 -6.61
N TRP A 72 5.47 -15.51 -6.15
CA TRP A 72 5.91 -15.00 -4.85
C TRP A 72 7.14 -14.13 -5.03
N VAL A 73 7.41 -13.31 -4.02
CA VAL A 73 8.56 -12.43 -3.96
C VAL A 73 9.36 -12.77 -2.70
N LEU A 74 10.67 -12.85 -2.84
CA LEU A 74 11.62 -12.78 -1.72
C LEU A 74 12.38 -11.45 -1.87
N TYR A 75 12.11 -10.51 -0.97
CA TYR A 75 12.77 -9.21 -0.94
C TYR A 75 13.95 -9.22 0.03
N ALA A 76 15.13 -8.82 -0.46
CA ALA A 76 16.32 -8.60 0.35
C ALA A 76 16.37 -7.11 0.78
N PRO A 77 16.24 -6.80 2.08
CA PRO A 77 16.23 -5.43 2.59
C PRO A 77 17.64 -4.86 2.72
N GLU A 78 18.40 -4.79 1.63
CA GLU A 78 19.74 -4.16 1.65
C GLU A 78 19.66 -2.63 1.65
N GLY A 79 18.67 -2.07 0.96
CA GLY A 79 18.46 -0.62 0.89
C GLY A 79 17.70 -0.01 2.07
N ASP A 80 17.33 -0.79 3.07
CA ASP A 80 16.52 -0.38 4.21
C ASP A 80 17.30 -0.58 5.50
N THR A 81 17.76 0.52 6.10
CA THR A 81 18.57 0.49 7.33
C THR A 81 17.85 -0.08 8.54
N ALA A 82 16.50 -0.01 8.58
CA ALA A 82 15.69 -0.54 9.66
C ALA A 82 15.12 -1.92 9.32
N ILE A 83 15.32 -2.42 8.09
CA ILE A 83 14.80 -3.68 7.53
C ILE A 83 13.26 -3.74 7.35
N VAL A 84 12.50 -3.01 8.17
CA VAL A 84 11.05 -3.16 8.34
C VAL A 84 10.19 -2.14 7.58
N ARG A 85 10.74 -1.18 6.83
CA ARG A 85 9.96 -0.09 6.19
C ARG A 85 8.96 -0.58 5.15
N ASN A 86 9.40 -1.50 4.29
CA ASN A 86 8.50 -2.11 3.30
C ASN A 86 7.37 -2.91 3.98
N TRP A 87 7.69 -3.63 5.05
CA TRP A 87 6.68 -4.33 5.83
C TRP A 87 5.66 -3.34 6.43
N LEU A 88 6.14 -2.26 7.04
CA LEU A 88 5.29 -1.25 7.68
C LEU A 88 4.35 -0.58 6.67
N ALA A 89 4.89 -0.20 5.50
CA ALA A 89 4.11 0.37 4.40
C ALA A 89 2.99 -0.58 3.92
N TYR A 90 3.28 -1.88 3.80
CA TYR A 90 2.27 -2.83 3.35
C TYR A 90 1.28 -3.14 4.46
N SER A 91 1.72 -3.10 5.73
CA SER A 91 0.85 -3.25 6.89
C SER A 91 -0.16 -2.11 6.99
N LEU A 92 0.29 -0.86 6.97
CA LEU A 92 -0.60 0.30 7.09
C LEU A 92 -1.62 0.39 5.95
N TRP A 93 -1.24 -0.03 4.73
CA TRP A 93 -2.18 -0.09 3.62
C TRP A 93 -3.29 -1.12 3.88
N ARG A 94 -2.97 -2.29 4.44
CA ARG A 94 -4.01 -3.27 4.78
C ARG A 94 -4.93 -2.74 5.89
N GLN A 95 -4.45 -1.85 6.75
CA GLN A 95 -5.26 -1.19 7.77
C GLN A 95 -6.29 -0.20 7.20
N THR A 96 -6.18 0.19 5.92
CA THR A 96 -7.27 0.94 5.26
C THR A 96 -8.45 0.04 4.89
N GLY A 97 -8.39 -1.27 5.19
CA GLY A 97 -9.41 -2.25 4.80
C GLY A 97 -9.25 -2.74 3.35
N ARG A 98 -8.24 -2.24 2.62
CA ARG A 98 -7.98 -2.64 1.24
C ARG A 98 -7.05 -3.82 1.15
N TRP A 99 -7.18 -4.60 0.08
CA TRP A 99 -6.19 -5.63 -0.22
C TRP A 99 -4.82 -5.00 -0.47
N GLY A 100 -3.81 -5.49 0.23
CA GLY A 100 -2.40 -5.24 -0.07
C GLY A 100 -1.58 -6.50 0.10
N PRO A 101 -0.34 -6.52 -0.42
CA PRO A 101 0.52 -7.69 -0.32
C PRO A 101 0.73 -8.08 1.14
N ARG A 102 0.38 -9.32 1.49
CA ARG A 102 0.84 -9.91 2.76
C ARG A 102 2.33 -10.17 2.70
N THR A 103 2.94 -10.17 3.88
CA THR A 103 4.37 -10.33 4.07
C THR A 103 4.62 -11.26 5.24
N GLU A 104 5.72 -11.99 5.16
CA GLU A 104 6.22 -12.83 6.24
C GLU A 104 7.75 -12.91 6.16
N TRP A 105 8.42 -12.87 7.32
CA TRP A 105 9.88 -12.93 7.37
C TRP A 105 10.38 -14.36 7.16
N ALA A 106 11.49 -14.51 6.46
CA ALA A 106 12.11 -15.81 6.25
C ALA A 106 13.62 -15.68 6.14
N GLU A 107 14.35 -16.64 6.69
CA GLU A 107 15.75 -16.83 6.38
C GLU A 107 15.85 -17.72 5.14
N LEU A 108 16.55 -17.23 4.11
CA LEU A 108 16.78 -17.99 2.90
C LEU A 108 18.02 -18.85 3.06
N PHE A 109 17.92 -20.12 2.69
CA PHE A 109 19.05 -21.02 2.52
C PHE A 109 19.13 -21.46 1.06
N VAL A 110 20.33 -21.41 0.47
CA VAL A 110 20.60 -21.77 -0.92
C VAL A 110 21.63 -22.89 -0.95
N ILE A 111 21.21 -24.07 -1.38
CA ILE A 111 22.06 -25.25 -1.53
C ILE A 111 22.47 -25.34 -3.01
N PRO A 112 23.73 -25.05 -3.38
CA PRO A 112 24.13 -24.91 -4.79
C PRO A 112 24.37 -26.25 -5.50
N SER A 113 24.54 -27.35 -4.77
CA SER A 113 24.76 -28.69 -5.33
C SER A 113 24.01 -29.76 -4.52
N GLN A 114 23.80 -30.92 -5.12
CA GLN A 114 23.19 -32.07 -4.44
C GLN A 114 24.07 -32.67 -3.32
N THR A 115 25.32 -32.22 -3.21
CA THR A 115 26.27 -32.66 -2.17
C THR A 115 26.37 -31.70 -0.99
N ALA A 116 25.78 -30.50 -1.09
CA ALA A 116 25.72 -29.54 0.00
C ALA A 116 24.49 -29.80 0.91
N SER A 117 24.62 -29.44 2.18
CA SER A 117 23.59 -29.63 3.21
C SER A 117 23.14 -28.28 3.78
N LEU A 118 21.97 -28.23 4.42
CA LEU A 118 21.55 -27.07 5.23
C LEU A 118 22.54 -26.76 6.36
N ALA A 119 23.35 -27.73 6.78
CA ALA A 119 24.40 -27.55 7.77
C ALA A 119 25.65 -26.83 7.22
N ASP A 120 25.77 -26.67 5.89
CA ASP A 120 26.86 -25.91 5.29
C ASP A 120 26.74 -24.43 5.70
N PRO A 121 27.76 -23.83 6.35
CA PRO A 121 27.74 -22.40 6.69
C PRO A 121 27.51 -21.48 5.49
N GLN A 122 27.87 -21.93 4.28
CA GLN A 122 27.64 -21.19 3.03
C GLN A 122 26.18 -21.25 2.55
N ALA A 123 25.40 -22.25 3.02
CA ALA A 123 24.02 -22.44 2.62
C ALA A 123 23.09 -21.33 3.14
N TYR A 124 23.29 -20.80 4.35
CA TYR A 124 22.55 -19.61 4.79
C TYR A 124 22.72 -18.50 3.75
N TYR A 125 21.70 -17.72 3.40
CA TYR A 125 21.84 -16.60 2.44
C TYR A 125 21.37 -15.28 3.04
N GLY A 126 20.69 -15.26 4.18
CA GLY A 126 20.28 -14.01 4.84
C GLY A 126 18.79 -13.93 5.15
N LEU A 127 18.42 -12.82 5.79
CA LEU A 127 17.05 -12.47 6.12
C LEU A 127 16.32 -11.85 4.90
N PHE A 128 15.15 -12.36 4.60
CA PHE A 128 14.27 -11.90 3.52
C PHE A 128 12.87 -11.57 4.05
N MET A 129 12.19 -10.68 3.35
CA MET A 129 10.74 -10.55 3.44
C MET A 129 10.10 -11.33 2.28
N GLY A 130 9.44 -12.44 2.60
CA GLY A 130 8.54 -13.11 1.69
C GLY A 130 7.28 -12.27 1.50
N SER A 131 6.81 -12.13 0.26
CA SER A 131 5.64 -11.31 -0.03
C SER A 131 4.82 -11.82 -1.20
N GLU A 132 3.53 -11.54 -1.16
CA GLU A 132 2.67 -11.65 -2.32
C GLU A 132 3.13 -10.72 -3.45
N LYS A 133 3.03 -11.22 -4.68
CA LYS A 133 3.13 -10.34 -5.85
C LYS A 133 1.79 -9.63 -6.06
N ILE A 134 1.80 -8.31 -6.24
CA ILE A 134 0.66 -7.56 -6.78
C ILE A 134 0.28 -8.17 -8.13
N TRP A 135 -0.86 -8.84 -8.15
CA TRP A 135 -1.33 -9.62 -9.29
C TRP A 135 -2.80 -9.98 -9.10
N HIS A 136 -3.49 -10.29 -10.21
CA HIS A 136 -4.87 -10.72 -10.16
C HIS A 136 -5.04 -12.09 -9.47
N GLY A 137 -6.14 -12.27 -8.73
CA GLY A 137 -6.56 -13.55 -8.16
C GLY A 137 -7.51 -13.41 -6.97
N LYS A 138 -8.25 -14.49 -6.68
CA LYS A 138 -9.32 -14.54 -5.65
C LYS A 138 -8.92 -14.03 -4.25
N HIS A 139 -7.68 -14.27 -3.82
CA HIS A 139 -7.17 -13.82 -2.52
C HIS A 139 -6.18 -12.66 -2.67
N ARG A 140 -6.20 -12.00 -3.83
CA ARG A 140 -5.37 -10.85 -4.21
C ARG A 140 -6.26 -9.74 -4.77
N ILE A 141 -5.86 -9.12 -5.88
CA ILE A 141 -6.75 -8.22 -6.64
C ILE A 141 -7.75 -9.11 -7.39
N ASP A 142 -8.96 -9.25 -6.85
CA ASP A 142 -9.99 -10.11 -7.43
C ASP A 142 -10.74 -9.38 -8.55
N ILE A 143 -10.13 -9.39 -9.73
CA ILE A 143 -10.71 -8.82 -10.96
C ILE A 143 -10.95 -9.92 -11.99
N THR A 144 -11.93 -9.67 -12.85
CA THR A 144 -12.26 -10.48 -14.01
C THR A 144 -11.03 -10.66 -14.90
N LYS A 145 -10.70 -11.91 -15.21
CA LYS A 145 -9.56 -12.22 -16.07
C LYS A 145 -9.76 -11.59 -17.46
N TYR A 146 -8.78 -10.80 -17.90
CA TYR A 146 -8.80 -10.24 -19.26
C TYR A 146 -8.75 -11.35 -20.32
N ASP A 147 -9.60 -11.19 -21.33
CA ASP A 147 -9.70 -12.03 -22.51
C ASP A 147 -10.13 -11.16 -23.69
N ALA A 148 -9.21 -10.95 -24.65
CA ALA A 148 -9.44 -10.09 -25.81
C ALA A 148 -10.63 -10.54 -26.67
N SER A 149 -11.00 -11.83 -26.62
CA SER A 149 -12.15 -12.37 -27.35
C SER A 149 -13.49 -12.04 -26.70
N LYS A 150 -13.50 -11.61 -25.43
CA LYS A 150 -14.70 -11.33 -24.64
C LYS A 150 -15.02 -9.85 -24.51
N GLY A 151 -14.21 -8.98 -25.11
CA GLY A 151 -14.43 -7.54 -25.13
C GLY A 151 -13.21 -6.72 -24.71
N ILE A 152 -13.40 -5.41 -24.67
CA ILE A 152 -12.31 -4.44 -24.50
C ILE A 152 -12.12 -3.97 -23.05
N THR A 153 -13.03 -4.32 -22.14
CA THR A 153 -13.12 -3.70 -20.81
C THR A 153 -12.62 -4.60 -19.68
N GLY A 154 -12.12 -5.81 -19.95
CA GLY A 154 -11.72 -6.82 -18.96
C GLY A 154 -10.73 -6.32 -17.90
N GLY A 155 -10.55 -7.08 -16.80
CA GLY A 155 -9.78 -6.61 -15.66
C GLY A 155 -8.31 -6.29 -15.96
N ILE A 156 -7.88 -5.09 -15.58
CA ILE A 156 -6.55 -4.52 -15.81
C ILE A 156 -5.92 -4.13 -14.48
N ILE A 157 -4.63 -4.41 -14.31
CA ILE A 157 -3.77 -3.82 -13.27
C ILE A 157 -2.75 -2.94 -13.97
N PHE A 158 -2.75 -1.68 -13.60
CA PHE A 158 -1.81 -0.69 -14.07
C PHE A 158 -0.67 -0.52 -13.07
N ARG A 159 0.43 -0.01 -13.59
CA ARG A 159 1.55 0.49 -12.80
C ARG A 159 2.05 1.77 -13.42
N ASN A 160 2.06 2.83 -12.63
CA ASN A 160 2.82 4.03 -12.93
C ASN A 160 4.28 3.79 -12.53
N GLU A 161 5.21 4.04 -13.46
CA GLU A 161 6.63 3.86 -13.19
C GLU A 161 7.51 4.83 -13.96
N HIS A 162 8.75 5.02 -13.49
CA HIS A 162 9.74 5.89 -14.15
C HIS A 162 10.09 5.40 -15.57
N GLY A 163 9.52 6.07 -16.57
CA GLY A 163 9.86 5.92 -17.99
C GLY A 163 9.13 4.80 -18.73
N LYS A 164 9.46 4.62 -20.02
CA LYS A 164 8.84 3.62 -20.89
C LYS A 164 9.44 2.23 -20.64
N ALA A 165 8.61 1.23 -20.38
CA ALA A 165 9.05 -0.16 -20.34
C ALA A 165 8.95 -0.78 -21.75
N LYS A 166 10.08 -1.23 -22.31
CA LYS A 166 10.08 -1.99 -23.55
C LYS A 166 9.26 -3.28 -23.37
N ASP A 167 8.48 -3.63 -24.39
CA ASP A 167 7.68 -4.87 -24.47
C ASP A 167 6.58 -5.02 -23.40
N VAL A 168 6.15 -3.91 -22.78
CA VAL A 168 4.99 -3.87 -21.88
C VAL A 168 3.91 -2.99 -22.51
N PRO A 169 2.66 -3.47 -22.67
CA PRO A 169 1.56 -2.63 -23.13
C PRO A 169 1.40 -1.41 -22.23
N GLN A 170 1.13 -0.26 -22.82
CA GLN A 170 1.10 1.01 -22.11
C GLN A 170 0.02 1.93 -22.66
N VAL A 171 -0.46 2.81 -21.81
CA VAL A 171 -1.40 3.90 -22.12
C VAL A 171 -0.71 5.22 -21.83
N LEU A 172 -0.90 6.20 -22.70
CA LEU A 172 -0.42 7.58 -22.50
C LEU A 172 -1.61 8.47 -22.19
N THR A 173 -1.57 9.16 -21.07
CA THR A 173 -2.55 10.21 -20.76
C THR A 173 -2.11 11.53 -21.37
N LEU A 174 -3.04 12.28 -21.96
CA LEU A 174 -2.71 13.49 -22.70
C LEU A 174 -2.50 14.71 -21.78
N ALA A 175 -3.32 14.86 -20.74
CA ALA A 175 -3.29 16.06 -19.90
C ALA A 175 -2.08 16.06 -18.96
N THR A 176 -1.72 14.91 -18.40
CA THR A 176 -0.57 14.80 -17.47
C THR A 176 0.68 14.19 -18.13
N SER A 177 0.62 13.83 -19.41
CA SER A 177 1.71 13.16 -20.17
C SER A 177 2.23 11.90 -19.49
N GLN A 178 1.36 11.14 -18.83
CA GLN A 178 1.74 10.01 -18.00
C GLN A 178 1.74 8.70 -18.78
N VAL A 179 2.79 7.89 -18.60
CA VAL A 179 2.86 6.53 -19.15
C VAL A 179 2.39 5.53 -18.10
N LEU A 180 1.22 4.94 -18.32
CA LEU A 180 0.65 3.90 -17.46
C LEU A 180 0.94 2.53 -18.08
N LEU A 181 1.75 1.72 -17.40
CA LEU A 181 2.09 0.38 -17.87
C LEU A 181 1.02 -0.62 -17.43
N LEU A 182 0.60 -1.52 -18.32
CA LEU A 182 -0.27 -2.62 -17.95
C LEU A 182 0.58 -3.73 -17.31
N ASP A 183 0.58 -3.77 -15.98
CA ASP A 183 1.24 -4.86 -15.24
C ASP A 183 0.45 -6.18 -15.37
N TYR A 184 -0.86 -6.10 -15.61
CA TYR A 184 -1.71 -7.20 -16.06
C TYR A 184 -2.84 -6.66 -16.95
N PRO A 185 -3.17 -7.32 -18.07
CA PRO A 185 -2.37 -8.33 -18.78
C PRO A 185 -1.07 -7.74 -19.35
N ARG A 186 0.02 -8.51 -19.33
CA ARG A 186 1.32 -8.05 -19.90
C ARG A 186 1.51 -8.36 -21.38
N LYS A 187 0.60 -9.12 -21.99
CA LYS A 187 0.69 -9.63 -23.36
C LYS A 187 -0.70 -9.83 -23.93
N ASN A 188 -0.79 -9.89 -25.25
CA ASN A 188 -2.04 -10.17 -25.99
C ASN A 188 -3.15 -9.16 -25.68
N VAL A 189 -2.77 -7.90 -25.45
CA VAL A 189 -3.72 -6.78 -25.28
C VAL A 189 -4.03 -6.26 -26.68
N SER A 190 -5.32 -6.10 -26.98
CA SER A 190 -5.72 -5.61 -28.31
C SER A 190 -5.52 -4.10 -28.42
N ASP A 191 -5.30 -3.58 -29.62
CA ASP A 191 -5.22 -2.14 -29.86
C ASP A 191 -6.54 -1.45 -29.50
N ALA A 192 -7.69 -2.11 -29.71
CA ALA A 192 -9.00 -1.61 -29.29
C ALA A 192 -9.09 -1.41 -27.77
N THR A 193 -8.51 -2.32 -26.98
CA THR A 193 -8.40 -2.18 -25.51
C THR A 193 -7.50 -1.01 -25.14
N LEU A 194 -6.33 -0.87 -25.77
CA LEU A 194 -5.41 0.24 -25.47
C LEU A 194 -6.02 1.60 -25.83
N ASN A 195 -6.74 1.69 -26.96
CA ASN A 195 -7.46 2.89 -27.38
C ASN A 195 -8.58 3.25 -26.39
N TYR A 196 -9.40 2.26 -25.98
CA TYR A 196 -10.42 2.46 -24.95
C TYR A 196 -9.84 2.99 -23.64
N LEU A 197 -8.76 2.36 -23.14
CA LEU A 197 -8.13 2.79 -21.89
C LEU A 197 -7.53 4.19 -22.01
N THR A 198 -6.95 4.52 -23.17
CA THR A 198 -6.45 5.88 -23.46
C THR A 198 -7.57 6.90 -23.40
N SER A 199 -8.69 6.65 -24.09
CA SER A 199 -9.88 7.52 -24.02
C SER A 199 -10.47 7.62 -22.61
N TYR A 200 -10.46 6.52 -21.86
CA TYR A 200 -10.93 6.46 -20.48
C TYR A 200 -10.13 7.39 -19.57
N PHE A 201 -8.79 7.25 -19.54
CA PHE A 201 -7.93 8.11 -18.71
C PHE A 201 -7.93 9.56 -19.18
N ASN A 202 -8.00 9.83 -20.48
CA ASN A 202 -8.12 11.21 -20.98
C ASN A 202 -9.44 11.86 -20.53
N SER A 203 -10.54 11.10 -20.51
CA SER A 203 -11.83 11.61 -20.03
C SER A 203 -11.81 11.84 -18.51
N PHE A 204 -11.21 10.91 -17.77
CA PHE A 204 -10.98 11.05 -16.34
C PHE A 204 -10.18 12.31 -16.01
N GLU A 205 -9.00 12.48 -16.60
CA GLU A 205 -8.13 13.62 -16.34
C GLU A 205 -8.78 14.94 -16.75
N LYS A 206 -9.54 14.96 -17.85
CA LYS A 206 -10.32 16.13 -18.24
C LYS A 206 -11.31 16.56 -17.14
N GLN A 207 -12.00 15.61 -16.50
CA GLN A 207 -12.89 15.93 -15.38
C GLN A 207 -12.11 16.34 -14.14
N LEU A 208 -11.07 15.59 -13.78
CA LEU A 208 -10.30 15.81 -12.55
C LEU A 208 -9.58 17.17 -12.56
N LEU A 209 -9.03 17.58 -13.70
CA LEU A 209 -8.23 18.79 -13.82
C LEU A 209 -9.07 20.03 -14.17
N ALA A 210 -10.39 19.88 -14.35
CA ALA A 210 -11.29 21.00 -14.58
C ALA A 210 -11.33 21.96 -13.36
N PRO A 211 -11.51 23.27 -13.57
CA PRO A 211 -11.76 24.20 -12.47
C PRO A 211 -12.96 23.72 -11.62
N GLY A 212 -12.76 23.58 -10.31
CA GLY A 212 -13.79 23.12 -9.38
C GLY A 212 -13.97 21.59 -9.28
N LEU A 213 -13.19 20.81 -10.04
CA LEU A 213 -13.39 19.37 -10.27
C LEU A 213 -14.72 19.05 -10.99
N GLY A 214 -14.63 18.32 -12.10
CA GLY A 214 -15.78 17.75 -12.80
C GLY A 214 -16.24 16.42 -12.20
N ASN A 215 -16.95 15.61 -12.99
CA ASN A 215 -17.44 14.29 -12.57
C ASN A 215 -16.35 13.20 -12.64
N TYR A 216 -15.21 13.44 -11.99
CA TYR A 216 -14.08 12.52 -11.99
C TYR A 216 -14.39 11.19 -11.28
N SER A 217 -15.32 11.23 -10.32
CA SER A 217 -15.81 10.06 -9.58
C SER A 217 -16.51 9.02 -10.47
N ASP A 218 -16.90 9.38 -11.70
CA ASP A 218 -17.40 8.41 -12.69
C ASP A 218 -16.32 7.46 -13.20
N TYR A 219 -15.05 7.80 -13.00
CA TYR A 219 -13.91 7.08 -13.57
C TYR A 219 -12.99 6.45 -12.51
N VAL A 220 -12.99 6.97 -11.29
CA VAL A 220 -12.13 6.51 -10.20
C VAL A 220 -12.94 6.49 -8.91
N THR A 221 -12.62 5.54 -8.03
CA THR A 221 -13.26 5.38 -6.73
C THR A 221 -12.70 6.43 -5.76
N PRO A 222 -13.47 7.45 -5.34
CA PRO A 222 -12.96 8.56 -4.52
C PRO A 222 -12.34 8.10 -3.20
N GLU A 223 -12.93 7.10 -2.55
CA GLU A 223 -12.46 6.52 -1.30
C GLU A 223 -11.05 5.93 -1.46
N SER A 224 -10.77 5.33 -2.63
CA SER A 224 -9.45 4.78 -2.94
C SER A 224 -8.39 5.85 -3.16
N LEU A 225 -8.78 7.01 -3.73
CA LEU A 225 -7.89 8.17 -3.83
C LEU A 225 -7.53 8.70 -2.44
N VAL A 226 -8.51 8.78 -1.54
CA VAL A 226 -8.28 9.22 -0.16
C VAL A 226 -7.35 8.25 0.59
N ASP A 227 -7.62 6.94 0.55
CA ASP A 227 -6.77 5.96 1.23
C ASP A 227 -5.34 5.94 0.67
N PHE A 228 -5.18 6.07 -0.66
CA PHE A 228 -3.86 6.16 -1.28
C PHE A 228 -3.13 7.44 -0.91
N PHE A 229 -3.82 8.59 -0.93
CA PHE A 229 -3.27 9.87 -0.49
C PHE A 229 -2.72 9.76 0.93
N LEU A 230 -3.55 9.32 1.89
CA LEU A 230 -3.15 9.20 3.28
C LEU A 230 -1.97 8.23 3.46
N ALA A 231 -2.01 7.07 2.79
CA ALA A 231 -0.91 6.11 2.87
C ALA A 231 0.40 6.69 2.29
N ALA A 232 0.34 7.33 1.12
CA ALA A 232 1.49 7.95 0.50
C ALA A 232 2.06 9.10 1.35
N GLU A 233 1.19 9.92 1.96
CA GLU A 233 1.58 11.02 2.83
C GLU A 233 2.16 10.56 4.17
N VAL A 234 1.69 9.46 4.75
CA VAL A 234 2.30 8.89 5.97
C VAL A 234 3.64 8.25 5.66
N ILE A 235 3.73 7.47 4.58
CA ILE A 235 4.97 6.77 4.19
C ILE A 235 6.05 7.76 3.77
N LYS A 236 5.69 8.79 3.00
CA LYS A 236 6.62 9.70 2.31
C LYS A 236 7.75 8.99 1.58
N SER A 237 7.42 8.12 0.63
CA SER A 237 8.43 7.57 -0.28
C SER A 237 8.81 8.65 -1.30
N ALA A 238 9.81 9.48 -1.02
CA ALA A 238 10.06 10.70 -1.80
C ALA A 238 10.51 10.47 -3.26
N ASN A 239 11.08 9.30 -3.58
CA ASN A 239 11.48 8.99 -4.96
C ASN A 239 10.30 8.52 -5.84
N ASP A 240 9.32 7.84 -5.22
CA ASP A 240 8.30 7.09 -5.95
C ASP A 240 6.88 7.55 -5.63
N GLY A 241 6.61 8.13 -4.46
CA GLY A 241 5.29 8.63 -4.08
C GLY A 241 4.74 9.57 -5.14
N TYR A 242 3.61 9.18 -5.73
CA TYR A 242 2.93 9.87 -6.85
C TYR A 242 3.67 9.92 -8.20
N ARG A 243 4.92 9.46 -8.29
CA ARG A 243 5.74 9.52 -9.52
C ARG A 243 6.07 8.15 -10.11
N GLY A 244 6.27 7.14 -9.27
CA GLY A 244 6.64 5.78 -9.64
C GLY A 244 6.06 4.77 -8.66
N SER A 245 6.43 3.49 -8.80
CA SER A 245 6.03 2.40 -7.89
C SER A 245 4.56 2.40 -7.44
N THR A 246 3.63 2.91 -8.26
CA THR A 246 2.23 3.08 -7.89
C THR A 246 1.38 2.14 -8.71
N TYR A 247 0.60 1.30 -8.03
CA TYR A 247 -0.34 0.38 -8.65
C TYR A 247 -1.76 0.93 -8.53
N PHE A 248 -2.59 0.57 -9.49
CA PHE A 248 -4.04 0.78 -9.47
C PHE A 248 -4.66 -0.21 -10.46
N TRP A 249 -5.95 -0.44 -10.37
CA TRP A 249 -6.61 -1.47 -11.16
C TRP A 249 -8.03 -1.06 -11.53
N LYS A 250 -8.58 -1.71 -12.55
CA LYS A 250 -9.97 -1.55 -13.01
C LYS A 250 -10.50 -2.93 -13.37
N ASP A 251 -11.72 -3.27 -12.94
CA ASP A 251 -12.37 -4.52 -13.34
C ASP A 251 -13.07 -4.42 -14.72
N ALA A 252 -13.62 -5.53 -15.19
CA ALA A 252 -14.53 -5.59 -16.32
C ALA A 252 -15.81 -4.80 -16.08
N ASP A 253 -16.28 -4.08 -17.09
CA ASP A 253 -17.60 -3.43 -17.00
C ASP A 253 -18.72 -4.47 -16.81
N SER A 254 -18.54 -5.70 -17.31
CA SER A 254 -19.46 -6.81 -17.05
C SER A 254 -19.53 -7.23 -15.58
N ALA A 255 -18.50 -6.96 -14.77
CA ALA A 255 -18.56 -7.19 -13.33
C ALA A 255 -19.51 -6.18 -12.65
N CYS A 256 -19.66 -4.99 -13.23
CA CYS A 256 -20.54 -3.93 -12.74
C CYS A 256 -22.00 -4.09 -13.20
N ILE A 257 -22.23 -4.74 -14.33
CA ILE A 257 -23.59 -5.04 -14.82
C ILE A 257 -24.28 -6.09 -13.92
N VAL A 258 -23.52 -6.94 -13.22
CA VAL A 258 -24.05 -7.99 -12.31
C VAL A 258 -24.42 -7.45 -10.92
N ALA A 259 -23.81 -6.34 -10.48
CA ALA A 259 -24.02 -5.78 -9.14
C ALA A 259 -25.43 -5.18 -8.92
N ASN A 260 -26.21 -4.98 -9.98
CA ASN A 260 -27.57 -4.44 -9.90
C ASN A 260 -28.66 -5.51 -9.66
N THR A 261 -28.28 -6.79 -9.44
CA THR A 261 -29.26 -7.88 -9.24
C THR A 261 -28.93 -8.89 -8.14
N THR A 262 -27.76 -8.87 -7.49
CA THR A 262 -27.51 -9.68 -6.28
C THR A 262 -26.25 -9.24 -5.53
N THR A 263 -26.32 -9.31 -4.20
CA THR A 263 -25.27 -9.03 -3.19
C THR A 263 -23.82 -9.02 -3.68
N SER A 264 -23.26 -7.82 -3.69
CA SER A 264 -21.87 -7.41 -3.49
C SER A 264 -20.80 -8.48 -3.25
N ARG A 265 -19.77 -8.48 -4.11
CA ARG A 265 -18.46 -9.04 -3.81
C ARG A 265 -17.59 -7.98 -3.13
N GLY A 266 -17.41 -8.09 -1.82
CA GLY A 266 -16.34 -7.41 -1.09
C GLY A 266 -15.01 -8.16 -1.20
N PRO A 267 -13.87 -7.51 -0.93
CA PRO A 267 -12.60 -8.21 -0.77
C PRO A 267 -12.70 -9.19 0.40
N ALA A 268 -12.33 -10.44 0.17
CA ALA A 268 -12.21 -11.42 1.24
C ALA A 268 -11.06 -10.99 2.17
N VAL A 269 -11.41 -10.31 3.26
CA VAL A 269 -10.52 -10.13 4.41
C VAL A 269 -10.21 -11.53 4.92
N ALA A 270 -8.98 -11.99 4.70
CA ALA A 270 -8.53 -13.23 5.31
C ALA A 270 -8.45 -12.97 6.81
N ALA A 271 -9.33 -13.63 7.57
CA ALA A 271 -9.24 -13.72 9.01
C ALA A 271 -7.79 -14.01 9.41
N ALA A 272 -7.26 -13.24 10.36
CA ALA A 272 -6.00 -13.52 10.99
C ALA A 272 -6.01 -14.97 11.47
N ALA A 273 -5.01 -15.76 11.07
CA ALA A 273 -4.77 -17.05 11.69
C ALA A 273 -4.42 -16.79 13.16
N GLY A 274 -5.36 -17.03 14.05
CA GLY A 274 -5.10 -17.12 15.49
C GLY A 274 -4.10 -18.24 15.78
N PRO A 275 -3.39 -18.18 16.92
CA PRO A 275 -2.43 -19.21 17.28
C PRO A 275 -3.13 -20.57 17.39
N ALA A 276 -2.49 -21.60 16.85
CA ALA A 276 -2.96 -22.97 16.90
C ALA A 276 -3.21 -23.38 18.36
N THR A 277 -4.44 -23.80 18.64
CA THR A 277 -4.83 -24.42 19.91
C THR A 277 -4.12 -25.75 20.06
N GLU A 278 -3.25 -25.86 21.09
CA GLU A 278 -2.75 -27.13 21.58
C GLU A 278 -3.91 -27.93 22.20
N HIS A 279 -4.03 -29.20 21.83
CA HIS A 279 -4.82 -30.18 22.58
C HIS A 279 -3.90 -30.87 23.61
N PRO A 280 -4.40 -31.14 24.83
CA PRO A 280 -3.57 -31.66 25.91
C PRO A 280 -3.40 -33.19 25.82
N ALA A 281 -2.17 -33.66 26.06
CA ALA A 281 -1.89 -35.06 26.38
C ALA A 281 -2.05 -35.30 27.89
N SER A 282 -2.61 -36.45 28.24
CA SER A 282 -3.03 -36.83 29.59
C SER A 282 -1.91 -37.34 30.50
N THR A 283 -1.92 -36.84 31.74
CA THR A 283 -1.72 -37.52 33.04
C THR A 283 -0.56 -38.51 33.25
N ALA A 284 0.35 -38.17 34.19
CA ALA A 284 0.79 -39.05 35.27
C ALA A 284 1.42 -38.29 36.47
N VAL A 285 0.80 -38.53 37.62
CA VAL A 285 0.98 -38.24 39.06
C VAL A 285 2.41 -38.31 39.66
N HIS A 286 2.82 -37.30 40.48
CA HIS A 286 3.11 -37.35 41.95
C HIS A 286 3.90 -36.11 42.48
N PRO A 287 3.82 -35.78 43.80
CA PRO A 287 3.87 -34.40 44.32
C PRO A 287 5.10 -34.04 45.18
N ALA A 288 5.36 -32.74 45.37
CA ALA A 288 5.93 -32.17 46.61
C ALA A 288 5.86 -30.63 46.69
N SER A 289 5.04 -30.15 47.63
CA SER A 289 5.20 -29.02 48.59
C SER A 289 5.80 -27.65 48.22
N SER A 290 4.94 -26.63 48.41
CA SER A 290 5.11 -25.36 49.17
C SER A 290 5.33 -24.02 48.44
N PRO A 291 4.80 -22.90 49.00
CA PRO A 291 4.21 -21.80 48.22
C PRO A 291 4.85 -20.43 48.45
N ALA A 292 4.71 -19.50 47.49
CA ALA A 292 4.59 -18.06 47.75
C ALA A 292 4.33 -17.26 46.45
N GLY A 293 3.41 -16.29 46.51
CA GLY A 293 3.50 -15.07 45.70
C GLY A 293 2.50 -14.91 44.55
N THR A 294 1.21 -14.75 44.88
CA THR A 294 0.18 -14.20 43.99
C THR A 294 0.39 -12.70 43.75
N THR A 295 0.63 -12.32 42.50
CA THR A 295 0.35 -10.96 41.99
C THR A 295 -0.43 -11.08 40.69
N THR A 296 -1.71 -10.74 40.75
CA THR A 296 -2.69 -10.73 39.67
C THR A 296 -2.38 -9.65 38.63
N MET A 297 -2.30 -10.04 37.36
CA MET A 297 -2.33 -9.15 36.19
C MET A 297 -3.80 -8.88 35.80
N PRO A 298 -4.22 -7.62 35.53
CA PRO A 298 -5.59 -7.34 35.13
C PRO A 298 -5.87 -7.80 33.69
N GLY A 299 -7.05 -8.39 33.51
CA GLY A 299 -7.54 -8.98 32.27
C GLY A 299 -7.73 -7.97 31.15
N ASN A 300 -7.41 -8.44 29.95
CA ASN A 300 -7.59 -7.74 28.69
C ASN A 300 -9.09 -7.77 28.30
N THR A 301 -9.78 -6.65 28.43
CA THR A 301 -11.14 -6.47 27.87
C THR A 301 -11.03 -6.12 26.39
N THR A 302 -11.06 -7.14 25.53
CA THR A 302 -11.22 -6.98 24.07
C THR A 302 -12.71 -6.96 23.72
N THR A 303 -13.30 -5.76 23.59
CA THR A 303 -14.58 -5.55 22.87
C THR A 303 -14.64 -4.13 22.33
N ALA A 304 -14.00 -3.86 21.17
CA ALA A 304 -14.27 -2.68 20.34
C ALA A 304 -13.55 -2.74 18.97
N ALA A 305 -13.64 -3.85 18.23
CA ALA A 305 -13.09 -3.93 16.86
C ALA A 305 -13.89 -4.79 15.87
N GLU A 306 -15.14 -5.16 16.19
CA GLU A 306 -15.93 -6.10 15.39
C GLU A 306 -17.15 -5.48 14.68
N SER A 307 -17.16 -4.17 14.38
CA SER A 307 -18.31 -3.55 13.68
C SER A 307 -17.94 -2.63 12.50
N ALA A 308 -16.81 -2.84 11.83
CA ALA A 308 -16.46 -2.11 10.60
C ALA A 308 -16.42 -3.00 9.35
N ALA A 309 -17.15 -4.12 9.35
CA ALA A 309 -17.50 -4.84 8.13
C ALA A 309 -18.79 -4.23 7.53
N ASP A 310 -18.80 -4.10 6.20
CA ASP A 310 -20.00 -4.00 5.36
C ASP A 310 -20.54 -2.62 4.96
N ALA A 311 -19.65 -1.70 4.56
CA ALA A 311 -19.94 -0.93 3.36
C ALA A 311 -19.19 -1.59 2.20
N VAL A 312 -19.92 -2.27 1.31
CA VAL A 312 -19.34 -2.74 0.05
C VAL A 312 -18.98 -1.49 -0.73
N GLU A 313 -17.69 -1.24 -0.86
CA GLU A 313 -17.21 -0.15 -1.68
C GLU A 313 -17.68 -0.40 -3.11
N ASP A 314 -18.54 0.49 -3.61
CA ASP A 314 -19.02 0.41 -4.97
C ASP A 314 -17.85 0.76 -5.91
N TYR A 315 -17.44 -0.21 -6.73
CA TYR A 315 -16.41 -0.02 -7.75
C TYR A 315 -17.03 0.30 -9.12
N CYS A 316 -18.32 0.59 -9.18
CA CYS A 316 -19.07 0.77 -10.41
C CYS A 316 -19.66 2.18 -10.49
N SER A 317 -19.75 2.74 -11.70
CA SER A 317 -20.51 3.95 -11.98
C SER A 317 -21.13 3.83 -13.36
N ALA A 318 -22.45 4.02 -13.46
CA ALA A 318 -23.22 3.91 -14.69
C ALA A 318 -22.92 2.63 -15.50
N GLY A 319 -22.85 1.48 -14.82
CA GLY A 319 -22.58 0.18 -15.44
C GLY A 319 -21.13 -0.05 -15.89
N ARG A 320 -20.20 0.84 -15.53
CA ARG A 320 -18.77 0.74 -15.83
C ARG A 320 -17.97 0.57 -14.56
N ALA A 321 -16.88 -0.20 -14.62
CA ALA A 321 -15.96 -0.31 -13.50
C ALA A 321 -15.09 0.94 -13.40
N ARG A 322 -14.92 1.45 -12.18
CA ARG A 322 -14.05 2.56 -11.82
C ARG A 322 -12.62 2.07 -11.59
N VAL A 323 -11.66 2.97 -11.73
CA VAL A 323 -10.28 2.74 -11.28
C VAL A 323 -10.26 2.73 -9.74
N VAL A 324 -9.47 1.84 -9.16
CA VAL A 324 -9.21 1.74 -7.73
C VAL A 324 -7.72 1.90 -7.50
N MET A 325 -7.34 2.84 -6.64
CA MET A 325 -5.94 3.12 -6.34
C MET A 325 -5.31 2.05 -5.43
N GLY A 326 -4.01 1.88 -5.58
CA GLY A 326 -3.18 1.00 -4.76
C GLY A 326 -3.13 -0.46 -5.23
N PRO A 327 -2.46 -1.32 -4.44
CA PRO A 327 -1.80 -1.00 -3.16
C PRO A 327 -0.54 -0.14 -3.29
N VAL A 328 -0.10 0.48 -2.18
CA VAL A 328 1.24 1.10 -2.08
C VAL A 328 2.34 0.05 -2.26
N TRP A 329 3.49 0.46 -2.78
CA TRP A 329 4.58 -0.44 -3.12
C TRP A 329 5.95 0.26 -3.06
N ASP A 330 7.00 -0.53 -2.77
CA ASP A 330 8.41 -0.10 -2.77
C ASP A 330 8.74 1.11 -1.87
N ALA A 331 8.45 0.96 -0.58
CA ALA A 331 8.66 1.97 0.46
C ALA A 331 9.94 1.75 1.27
N ALA A 332 10.95 1.08 0.71
CA ALA A 332 12.21 0.81 1.41
C ALA A 332 13.01 2.09 1.72
N LYS A 333 12.86 3.13 0.87
CA LYS A 333 13.51 4.44 1.01
C LYS A 333 12.47 5.52 1.37
N ALA A 334 11.85 5.33 2.53
CA ALA A 334 10.77 6.17 3.04
C ALA A 334 10.94 6.35 4.55
N MET A 335 10.04 7.11 5.20
CA MET A 335 9.97 7.22 6.66
C MET A 335 11.32 7.49 7.34
N GLY A 336 11.87 8.68 7.11
CA GLY A 336 13.13 9.13 7.68
C GLY A 336 14.37 8.71 6.89
N LEU A 337 14.24 7.89 5.84
CA LEU A 337 15.37 7.49 4.99
C LEU A 337 15.35 8.21 3.65
N CYS A 338 16.44 8.94 3.35
CA CYS A 338 16.59 9.67 2.09
C CYS A 338 16.82 8.72 0.91
N CYS A 339 16.34 9.11 -0.26
CA CYS A 339 16.55 8.38 -1.50
C CYS A 339 17.56 9.03 -2.46
N GLY A 340 17.99 10.27 -2.22
CA GLY A 340 18.62 11.08 -3.27
C GLY A 340 17.64 11.39 -4.40
N PHE A 341 18.16 11.98 -5.48
CA PHE A 341 17.48 12.48 -6.69
C PHE A 341 16.06 11.92 -7.00
N PRO A 342 15.11 12.75 -7.46
CA PRO A 342 15.25 14.17 -7.81
C PRO A 342 15.06 15.12 -6.63
N VAL A 343 14.78 14.57 -5.45
CA VAL A 343 14.52 15.33 -4.23
C VAL A 343 15.84 15.70 -3.55
N GLU A 344 16.00 16.99 -3.29
CA GLU A 344 17.11 17.59 -2.54
C GLU A 344 16.67 18.05 -1.15
N GLY A 345 17.62 18.45 -0.31
CA GLY A 345 17.37 18.87 1.07
C GLY A 345 18.01 17.98 2.15
N TYR A 346 18.70 16.90 1.75
CA TYR A 346 19.54 16.11 2.68
C TYR A 346 20.58 16.98 3.39
N GLN A 347 21.17 17.94 2.68
CA GLN A 347 22.20 18.84 3.22
C GLN A 347 21.64 19.86 4.23
N ALA A 348 20.32 20.02 4.33
CA ALA A 348 19.65 20.90 5.30
C ALA A 348 18.95 20.09 6.41
N GLY A 349 19.32 18.82 6.62
CA GLY A 349 18.75 17.98 7.67
C GLY A 349 17.25 17.66 7.49
N GLY A 350 16.71 17.85 6.29
CA GLY A 350 15.28 17.63 6.03
C GLY A 350 14.36 18.72 6.58
N ALA A 351 14.85 19.94 6.82
CA ALA A 351 13.98 21.05 7.23
C ALA A 351 12.85 21.29 6.20
N SER A 352 11.64 21.53 6.70
CA SER A 352 10.48 22.02 5.95
C SER A 352 9.87 23.16 6.73
N ASN A 353 9.24 24.10 6.02
CA ASN A 353 8.45 25.14 6.68
C ASN A 353 7.06 24.62 7.12
N GLY A 354 6.77 23.33 6.86
CA GLY A 354 5.53 22.66 7.19
C GLY A 354 4.30 23.19 6.46
N SER A 355 4.43 24.19 5.58
CA SER A 355 3.32 24.78 4.82
C SER A 355 3.29 24.28 3.37
N SER A 356 4.41 23.79 2.84
CA SER A 356 4.48 23.29 1.47
C SER A 356 5.62 22.31 1.27
N GLY A 357 5.34 21.16 0.64
CA GLY A 357 6.36 20.19 0.27
C GLY A 357 7.06 19.51 1.46
N GLY A 358 7.57 18.28 1.30
CA GLY A 358 8.47 17.69 2.29
C GLY A 358 9.07 16.37 1.81
N SER A 359 10.38 16.20 1.98
CA SER A 359 11.08 14.97 1.62
C SER A 359 10.88 13.85 2.65
N ALA A 360 11.33 12.63 2.32
CA ALA A 360 11.22 11.45 3.18
C ALA A 360 11.95 11.61 4.53
N ILE A 361 12.97 12.48 4.60
CA ILE A 361 13.72 12.73 5.84
C ILE A 361 13.05 13.76 6.74
N SER A 362 12.11 14.55 6.22
CA SER A 362 11.32 15.49 7.00
C SER A 362 10.02 14.84 7.48
N PRO A 363 9.70 14.85 8.78
CA PRO A 363 8.35 14.48 9.22
C PRO A 363 7.32 15.53 8.79
N GLU A 364 7.75 16.73 8.42
CA GLU A 364 6.87 17.85 8.07
C GLU A 364 6.70 17.99 6.56
N GLY A 365 5.62 18.65 6.18
CA GLY A 365 5.35 19.04 4.80
C GLY A 365 4.74 17.92 3.94
N TRP A 366 4.05 18.33 2.88
CA TRP A 366 3.28 17.45 2.00
C TRP A 366 4.14 16.81 0.90
N LEU A 367 3.95 15.53 0.61
CA LEU A 367 4.73 14.85 -0.45
C LEU A 367 4.22 15.22 -1.85
N PHE A 368 2.90 15.26 -2.05
CA PHE A 368 2.31 15.48 -3.39
C PHE A 368 2.68 16.82 -4.04
N ASN A 369 3.12 17.82 -3.27
CA ASN A 369 3.54 19.14 -3.75
C ASN A 369 5.00 19.46 -3.39
N ILE A 370 5.86 18.45 -3.28
CA ILE A 370 7.24 18.57 -2.78
C ILE A 370 8.07 19.72 -3.38
N CYS A 371 7.84 20.07 -4.65
CA CYS A 371 8.59 21.11 -5.36
C CYS A 371 8.02 22.52 -5.29
N ALA A 372 6.91 22.70 -4.58
CA ALA A 372 6.49 24.04 -4.20
C ALA A 372 7.48 24.69 -3.20
N GLU A 373 8.45 23.93 -2.66
CA GLU A 373 9.72 24.46 -2.16
C GLU A 373 10.85 24.19 -3.18
N PRO A 374 11.28 25.17 -4.00
CA PRO A 374 12.15 24.94 -5.15
C PRO A 374 13.52 24.33 -4.80
N HIS A 375 14.06 24.64 -3.62
CA HIS A 375 15.36 24.13 -3.16
C HIS A 375 15.32 22.64 -2.76
N ARG A 376 14.15 22.01 -2.80
CA ARG A 376 13.97 20.58 -2.49
C ARG A 376 13.78 19.71 -3.72
N CYS A 377 13.87 20.28 -4.92
CA CYS A 377 13.71 19.51 -6.15
C CYS A 377 14.66 19.98 -7.25
N LYS A 378 15.42 19.04 -7.81
CA LYS A 378 16.13 19.27 -9.08
C LYS A 378 15.21 19.26 -10.28
N ILE A 379 14.18 18.42 -10.23
CA ILE A 379 13.19 18.26 -11.29
C ILE A 379 11.82 18.17 -10.62
N ASP A 380 10.90 18.98 -11.11
CA ASP A 380 9.53 18.97 -10.66
C ASP A 380 8.84 17.65 -11.06
N PRO A 381 8.32 16.84 -10.11
CA PRO A 381 7.48 15.69 -10.36
C PRO A 381 6.04 16.12 -10.68
N LEU A 382 5.81 17.36 -11.15
CA LEU A 382 4.58 17.75 -11.84
C LEU A 382 4.24 16.82 -13.02
N ASN A 383 4.98 15.76 -13.34
CA ASN A 383 4.53 14.70 -14.24
C ASN A 383 3.78 13.58 -13.48
N GLY A 384 2.63 13.16 -14.02
CA GLY A 384 1.89 11.98 -13.53
C GLY A 384 0.97 12.22 -12.35
N LEU A 385 0.88 11.26 -11.42
CA LEU A 385 -0.20 11.21 -10.42
C LEU A 385 -0.16 12.38 -9.43
N ALA A 386 0.98 13.04 -9.24
CA ALA A 386 1.07 14.23 -8.38
C ALA A 386 0.11 15.34 -8.83
N GLN A 387 -0.11 15.50 -10.15
CA GLN A 387 -1.09 16.46 -10.68
C GLN A 387 -2.53 16.11 -10.26
N TRP A 388 -2.85 14.82 -10.18
CA TRP A 388 -4.17 14.37 -9.74
C TRP A 388 -4.43 14.83 -8.30
N TYR A 389 -3.45 14.62 -7.41
CA TYR A 389 -3.57 15.01 -6.01
C TYR A 389 -3.45 16.52 -5.80
N LEU A 390 -2.69 17.25 -6.61
CA LEU A 390 -2.70 18.71 -6.61
C LEU A 390 -4.08 19.28 -6.98
N ALA A 391 -4.76 18.69 -7.96
CA ALA A 391 -6.11 19.09 -8.33
C ALA A 391 -7.13 18.75 -7.23
N LEU A 392 -7.10 17.50 -6.73
CA LEU A 392 -7.96 17.05 -5.62
C LEU A 392 -7.78 17.91 -4.38
N TRP A 393 -6.54 18.24 -4.02
CA TRP A 393 -6.24 19.03 -2.83
C TRP A 393 -6.83 20.45 -2.88
N ARG A 394 -7.18 20.99 -4.05
CA ARG A 394 -7.89 22.29 -4.14
C ARG A 394 -9.34 22.18 -3.67
N SER A 395 -9.95 21.00 -3.71
CA SER A 395 -11.32 20.78 -3.27
C SER A 395 -11.44 20.68 -1.76
N ALA A 396 -12.26 21.55 -1.17
CA ALA A 396 -12.60 21.49 0.25
C ALA A 396 -13.27 20.16 0.62
N ALA A 397 -14.06 19.57 -0.29
CA ALA A 397 -14.69 18.27 -0.07
C ALA A 397 -13.66 17.15 0.03
N PHE A 398 -12.64 17.15 -0.84
CA PHE A 398 -11.56 16.15 -0.77
C PHE A 398 -10.75 16.29 0.53
N ARG A 399 -10.39 17.52 0.92
CA ARG A 399 -9.67 17.77 2.18
C ARG A 399 -10.48 17.32 3.40
N ALA A 400 -11.79 17.60 3.42
CA ALA A 400 -12.69 17.13 4.47
C ALA A 400 -12.79 15.59 4.53
N GLN A 401 -12.88 14.92 3.37
CA GLN A 401 -12.88 13.45 3.31
C GLN A 401 -11.54 12.86 3.80
N ALA A 402 -10.41 13.46 3.39
CA ALA A 402 -9.09 13.06 3.85
C ALA A 402 -8.93 13.21 5.37
N LEU A 403 -9.36 14.34 5.94
CA LEU A 403 -9.36 14.55 7.39
C LEU A 403 -10.22 13.50 8.12
N ALA A 404 -11.47 13.32 7.69
CA ALA A 404 -12.38 12.37 8.32
C ALA A 404 -11.83 10.94 8.28
N ARG A 405 -11.32 10.52 7.12
CA ARG A 405 -10.71 9.19 6.96
C ARG A 405 -9.43 9.03 7.79
N TYR A 406 -8.59 10.07 7.84
CA TYR A 406 -7.40 10.06 8.66
C TYR A 406 -7.72 9.93 10.14
N GLN A 407 -8.72 10.67 10.65
CA GLN A 407 -9.17 10.57 12.04
C GLN A 407 -9.69 9.16 12.38
N GLN A 408 -10.42 8.50 11.47
CA GLN A 408 -10.84 7.11 11.67
C GLN A 408 -9.65 6.16 11.85
N LEU A 409 -8.62 6.30 10.99
CA LEU A 409 -7.41 5.49 11.06
C LEU A 409 -6.60 5.82 12.32
N ARG A 410 -6.43 7.10 12.65
CA ARG A 410 -5.69 7.58 13.84
C ARG A 410 -6.31 7.12 15.16
N ASN A 411 -7.63 7.02 15.22
CA ASN A 411 -8.37 6.49 16.37
C ASN A 411 -8.35 4.96 16.46
N SER A 412 -7.66 4.29 15.55
CA SER A 412 -7.56 2.83 15.50
C SER A 412 -6.14 2.39 15.15
N SER A 413 -5.97 1.69 14.04
CA SER A 413 -4.75 1.04 13.60
C SER A 413 -3.65 1.98 13.12
N TRP A 414 -3.81 3.31 13.18
CA TRP A 414 -2.74 4.28 12.90
C TRP A 414 -2.44 5.17 14.13
N SER A 415 -2.81 4.75 15.34
CA SER A 415 -2.41 5.42 16.58
C SER A 415 -0.89 5.36 16.79
N ASP A 416 -0.34 6.26 17.61
CA ASP A 416 1.08 6.28 17.92
C ASP A 416 1.53 4.94 18.54
N SER A 417 0.72 4.41 19.46
CA SER A 417 0.96 3.14 20.13
C SER A 417 0.88 1.96 19.16
N TRP A 418 -0.01 2.00 18.17
CA TRP A 418 -0.06 0.96 17.15
C TRP A 418 1.24 0.92 16.36
N TYR A 419 1.72 2.07 15.86
CA TYR A 419 2.95 2.13 15.08
C TYR A 419 4.17 1.65 15.86
N THR A 420 4.35 2.12 17.09
CA THR A 420 5.51 1.73 17.91
C THR A 420 5.46 0.26 18.28
N ASN A 421 4.31 -0.26 18.72
CA ASN A 421 4.14 -1.67 19.07
C ASN A 421 4.35 -2.61 17.87
N GLU A 422 3.86 -2.23 16.69
CA GLU A 422 4.02 -3.01 15.46
C GLU A 422 5.49 -3.04 15.01
N ILE A 423 6.19 -1.90 15.04
CA ILE A 423 7.63 -1.85 14.78
C ILE A 423 8.39 -2.75 15.77
N ASP A 424 8.11 -2.63 17.06
CA ASP A 424 8.79 -3.40 18.11
C ASP A 424 8.54 -4.90 17.99
N THR A 425 7.31 -5.28 17.69
CA THR A 425 6.93 -6.67 17.45
C THR A 425 7.74 -7.25 16.29
N GLN A 426 7.83 -6.55 15.15
CA GLN A 426 8.61 -7.08 14.02
C GLN A 426 10.11 -7.08 14.28
N VAL A 427 10.64 -6.03 14.90
CA VAL A 427 12.06 -5.95 15.28
C VAL A 427 12.44 -7.10 16.20
N ALA A 428 11.61 -7.43 17.18
CA ALA A 428 11.80 -8.59 18.05
C ALA A 428 11.79 -9.91 17.26
N ARG A 429 10.85 -10.08 16.32
CA ARG A 429 10.77 -11.27 15.46
C ARG A 429 12.02 -11.46 14.59
N VAL A 430 12.61 -10.39 14.07
CA VAL A 430 13.77 -10.49 13.18
C VAL A 430 15.11 -10.36 13.89
N ASN A 431 15.18 -9.97 15.16
CA ASN A 431 16.41 -9.61 15.87
C ASN A 431 17.56 -10.63 15.68
N ALA A 432 17.29 -11.91 15.97
CA ALA A 432 18.31 -12.95 15.84
C ALA A 432 18.74 -13.19 14.38
N ALA A 433 17.79 -13.17 13.44
CA ALA A 433 18.07 -13.31 12.02
C ALA A 433 18.83 -12.10 11.46
N THR A 434 18.52 -10.90 11.95
CA THR A 434 19.22 -9.66 11.61
C THR A 434 20.68 -9.71 12.03
N ALA A 435 20.98 -10.19 13.25
CA ALA A 435 22.37 -10.38 13.69
C ALA A 435 23.16 -11.31 12.74
N ARG A 436 22.59 -12.47 12.37
CA ARG A 436 23.19 -13.38 11.38
C ARG A 436 23.32 -12.74 10.01
N ASN A 437 22.31 -11.97 9.60
CA ASN A 437 22.31 -11.26 8.32
C ASN A 437 23.42 -10.21 8.25
N PHE A 438 23.64 -9.42 9.31
CA PHE A 438 24.75 -8.46 9.37
C PHE A 438 26.11 -9.13 9.50
N ALA A 439 26.21 -10.27 10.21
CA ALA A 439 27.45 -11.04 10.23
C ALA A 439 27.88 -11.51 8.83
N ARG A 440 26.91 -11.89 7.98
CA ARG A 440 27.18 -12.32 6.59
C ARG A 440 27.35 -11.16 5.61
N TRP A 441 26.49 -10.15 5.72
CA TRP A 441 26.35 -9.12 4.67
C TRP A 441 26.65 -7.70 5.15
N GLY A 442 27.02 -7.47 6.40
CA GLY A 442 27.19 -6.12 6.95
C GLY A 442 28.16 -5.25 6.15
N ALA A 443 29.20 -5.85 5.57
CA ALA A 443 30.17 -5.16 4.72
C ALA A 443 29.62 -4.70 3.36
N THR A 444 28.46 -5.21 2.91
CA THR A 444 27.87 -4.84 1.61
C THR A 444 27.00 -3.60 1.68
N PHE A 445 26.64 -3.13 2.89
CA PHE A 445 25.91 -1.90 3.08
C PHE A 445 26.85 -0.70 2.84
N ALA A 446 26.96 -0.27 1.59
CA ALA A 446 27.83 0.83 1.21
C ALA A 446 27.20 2.18 1.62
N ALA A 447 28.00 3.06 2.24
CA ALA A 447 27.56 4.34 2.78
C ALA A 447 27.00 5.31 1.71
N ASP A 448 27.40 5.15 0.45
CA ASP A 448 26.87 5.92 -0.69
C ASP A 448 25.50 5.41 -1.18
N LYS A 449 25.11 4.20 -0.77
CA LYS A 449 23.83 3.56 -1.16
C LYS A 449 22.82 3.53 -0.02
N VAL A 450 23.31 3.48 1.21
CA VAL A 450 22.54 3.32 2.45
C VAL A 450 23.15 4.21 3.51
N GLN A 451 22.37 5.15 4.05
CA GLN A 451 22.84 6.11 5.04
C GLN A 451 22.46 5.63 6.44
N PHE A 452 23.37 4.92 7.09
CA PHE A 452 23.30 4.71 8.54
C PHE A 452 23.76 5.96 9.28
N THR A 453 23.40 6.05 10.56
CA THR A 453 23.96 7.04 11.49
C THR A 453 25.49 6.99 11.44
N PRO A 454 26.18 8.13 11.22
CA PRO A 454 27.64 8.17 11.13
C PRO A 454 28.32 7.53 12.35
N GLY A 455 29.34 6.71 12.12
CA GLY A 455 30.10 6.05 13.19
C GLY A 455 29.50 4.75 13.73
N LEU A 456 28.29 4.35 13.31
CA LEU A 456 27.69 3.06 13.67
C LEU A 456 27.79 2.05 12.51
N GLN A 457 27.95 0.76 12.84
CA GLN A 457 27.93 -0.33 11.87
C GLN A 457 27.15 -1.56 12.41
N GLY A 458 26.79 -2.46 11.50
CA GLY A 458 26.15 -3.74 11.84
C GLY A 458 24.87 -3.59 12.67
N VAL A 459 24.74 -4.41 13.71
CA VAL A 459 23.57 -4.44 14.60
C VAL A 459 23.37 -3.11 15.33
N ALA A 460 24.45 -2.43 15.71
CA ALA A 460 24.35 -1.13 16.39
C ALA A 460 23.73 -0.05 15.47
N ALA A 461 24.14 -0.02 14.19
CA ALA A 461 23.58 0.89 13.21
C ALA A 461 22.11 0.59 12.89
N TRP A 462 21.76 -0.70 12.83
CA TRP A 462 20.37 -1.13 12.68
C TRP A 462 19.49 -0.70 13.86
N ASN A 463 19.95 -0.91 15.10
CA ASN A 463 19.22 -0.49 16.30
C ASN A 463 18.97 1.02 16.30
N ALA A 464 19.98 1.82 15.94
CA ALA A 464 19.80 3.27 15.80
C ALA A 464 18.77 3.62 14.71
N SER A 465 18.83 2.95 13.56
CA SER A 465 17.86 3.18 12.46
C SER A 465 16.43 2.79 12.81
N VAL A 466 16.24 1.81 13.70
CA VAL A 466 14.93 1.45 14.25
C VAL A 466 14.42 2.57 15.17
N VAL A 467 15.27 3.12 16.04
CA VAL A 467 14.91 4.27 16.90
C VAL A 467 14.56 5.49 16.05
N ASP A 468 15.34 5.78 15.02
CA ASP A 468 15.08 6.88 14.09
C ASP A 468 13.73 6.70 13.37
N LEU A 469 13.44 5.48 12.89
CA LEU A 469 12.16 5.16 12.25
C LEU A 469 10.97 5.39 13.19
N ARG A 470 11.04 4.91 14.44
CA ARG A 470 9.96 5.12 15.44
C ARG A 470 9.72 6.60 15.68
N THR A 471 10.79 7.33 15.95
CA THR A 471 10.75 8.75 16.28
C THR A 471 10.17 9.55 15.12
N TRP A 472 10.65 9.26 13.90
CA TRP A 472 10.21 9.93 12.70
C TRP A 472 8.73 9.68 12.40
N VAL A 473 8.25 8.44 12.52
CA VAL A 473 6.85 8.09 12.23
C VAL A 473 5.91 8.78 13.20
N VAL A 474 6.22 8.79 14.50
CA VAL A 474 5.39 9.50 15.49
C VAL A 474 5.36 11.01 15.19
N ALA A 475 6.51 11.62 14.94
CA ALA A 475 6.58 13.03 14.57
C ALA A 475 5.78 13.34 13.29
N ARG A 476 5.82 12.45 12.29
CA ARG A 476 5.03 12.58 11.05
C ARG A 476 3.53 12.53 11.31
N LEU A 477 3.08 11.62 12.16
CA LEU A 477 1.67 11.50 12.53
C LEU A 477 1.20 12.77 13.24
N HIS A 478 1.96 13.28 14.20
CA HIS A 478 1.62 14.53 14.89
C HIS A 478 1.57 15.73 13.95
N TRP A 479 2.49 15.80 12.98
CA TRP A 479 2.45 16.84 11.97
C TRP A 479 1.19 16.71 11.09
N LEU A 480 0.83 15.49 10.67
CA LEU A 480 -0.38 15.25 9.87
C LEU A 480 -1.66 15.56 10.65
N ASP A 481 -1.70 15.27 11.95
CA ASP A 481 -2.80 15.67 12.85
C ASP A 481 -3.01 17.19 12.77
N ALA A 482 -1.94 17.97 12.95
CA ALA A 482 -2.00 19.43 12.89
C ALA A 482 -2.27 19.97 11.48
N ALA A 483 -1.68 19.37 10.45
CA ALA A 483 -1.80 19.82 9.07
C ALA A 483 -3.21 19.60 8.52
N LEU A 484 -3.80 18.41 8.73
CA LEU A 484 -5.16 18.12 8.28
C LEU A 484 -6.21 18.89 9.09
N ALA A 485 -5.97 19.12 10.39
CA ALA A 485 -6.89 19.92 11.21
C ALA A 485 -7.01 21.37 10.72
N LYS A 486 -5.93 21.97 10.18
CA LYS A 486 -5.97 23.32 9.56
C LYS A 486 -6.81 23.37 8.29
N GLU A 487 -6.95 22.24 7.60
CA GLU A 487 -7.74 22.11 6.37
C GLU A 487 -9.21 21.79 6.64
N ALA A 488 -9.59 21.56 7.91
CA ALA A 488 -10.97 21.40 8.30
C ALA A 488 -11.76 22.63 7.83
N PRO A 489 -12.92 22.45 7.18
CA PRO A 489 -13.75 23.59 6.83
C PRO A 489 -14.08 24.36 8.11
N VAL A 490 -13.70 25.64 8.17
CA VAL A 490 -14.17 26.54 9.23
C VAL A 490 -15.68 26.48 9.17
N ALA A 491 -16.33 26.09 10.26
CA ALA A 491 -17.78 26.17 10.36
C ALA A 491 -18.15 27.64 10.11
N VAL A 492 -18.64 27.95 8.91
CA VAL A 492 -19.28 29.23 8.65
C VAL A 492 -20.52 29.19 9.52
N ALA A 493 -20.52 29.95 10.62
CA ALA A 493 -21.73 30.18 11.38
C ALA A 493 -22.83 30.53 10.38
N LYS A 494 -23.94 29.77 10.40
CA LYS A 494 -25.11 30.15 9.59
C LYS A 494 -25.37 31.63 9.90
N PRO A 495 -25.43 32.52 8.89
CA PRO A 495 -25.98 33.83 9.15
C PRO A 495 -27.37 33.61 9.75
N ASP A 496 -27.66 34.25 10.88
CA ASP A 496 -28.97 34.20 11.52
C ASP A 496 -30.00 34.58 10.48
N VAL A 497 -30.71 33.57 9.97
CA VAL A 497 -31.87 33.80 9.13
C VAL A 497 -32.95 34.27 10.09
N ALA A 498 -33.15 35.58 10.14
CA ALA A 498 -34.32 36.17 10.77
C ALA A 498 -35.57 35.43 10.26
N PRO A 499 -36.50 35.04 11.16
CA PRO A 499 -37.63 34.21 10.78
C PRO A 499 -38.44 34.90 9.69
N ALA A 500 -38.69 34.17 8.60
CA ALA A 500 -39.50 34.62 7.49
C ALA A 500 -40.89 35.05 7.99
N ALA A 501 -41.27 36.28 7.67
CA ALA A 501 -42.62 36.77 7.89
C ALA A 501 -43.62 35.83 7.21
N ALA A 502 -44.59 35.34 7.99
CA ALA A 502 -45.66 34.49 7.51
C ALA A 502 -46.42 35.21 6.38
N ALA A 503 -46.50 34.54 5.23
CA ALA A 503 -47.34 34.97 4.12
C ALA A 503 -48.81 34.95 4.57
N ALA A 504 -49.43 36.13 4.63
CA ALA A 504 -50.86 36.27 4.84
C ALA A 504 -51.60 35.68 3.62
N ALA A 505 -52.49 34.73 3.88
CA ALA A 505 -53.40 34.18 2.90
C ALA A 505 -54.34 35.27 2.37
N VAL A 506 -54.45 35.38 1.04
CA VAL A 506 -55.48 36.18 0.38
C VAL A 506 -56.74 35.33 0.34
N GLU A 507 -57.71 35.66 1.18
CA GLU A 507 -59.04 35.07 1.21
C GLU A 507 -59.93 35.82 0.21
N THR A 508 -60.54 35.08 -0.73
CA THR A 508 -61.47 35.62 -1.73
C THR A 508 -62.82 35.92 -1.08
N ALA A 509 -63.13 37.21 -0.92
CA ALA A 509 -64.45 37.66 -0.48
C ALA A 509 -65.31 38.13 -1.68
N ALA A 510 -66.54 37.63 -1.69
CA ALA A 510 -67.58 37.88 -2.69
C ALA A 510 -68.08 39.34 -2.69
N ALA A 511 -68.58 39.75 -3.85
CA ALA A 511 -69.14 41.07 -4.14
C ALA A 511 -70.38 41.42 -3.29
N PRO A 512 -70.55 42.69 -2.88
CA PRO A 512 -71.84 43.23 -2.48
C PRO A 512 -72.46 44.14 -3.54
N ALA A 513 -73.79 44.21 -3.46
CA ALA A 513 -74.71 44.82 -4.40
C ALA A 513 -74.65 46.36 -4.48
N ILE A 514 -75.14 46.84 -5.62
CA ILE A 514 -75.38 48.24 -5.96
C ILE A 514 -76.48 48.84 -5.07
N THR A 515 -76.22 50.02 -4.50
CA THR A 515 -77.26 51.00 -4.15
C THR A 515 -76.77 52.42 -4.46
N ALA A 516 -77.68 53.20 -5.04
CA ALA A 516 -77.46 54.54 -5.61
C ALA A 516 -77.56 55.68 -4.58
N GLN A 517 -77.33 56.91 -5.09
CA GLN A 517 -77.42 58.26 -4.49
C GLN A 517 -76.05 58.80 -4.00
N GLY A 518 -75.59 60.01 -4.34
CA GLY A 518 -76.13 61.13 -5.09
C GLY A 518 -75.30 62.40 -4.78
N ARG A 519 -75.20 63.29 -5.78
CA ARG A 519 -74.49 64.59 -5.86
C ARG A 519 -73.01 64.57 -6.17
#